data_AF-A0A9P3PZ04-F1
#
_entry.id   AF-A0A9P3PZ04-F1
#
_cell.length_a   1.000
_cell.length_b   1.000
_cell.length_c   1.000
_cell.angle_alpha   90.00
_cell.angle_beta   90.00
_cell.angle_gamma   90.00
#
_symmetry.space_group_name_H-M   'P 1'
#
loop_
_entity.id
_entity.type
_entity.pdbx_description
1 polymer ?
#
loop_
_entity_poly.entity_id
_entity_poly.type
_entity_poly.pdbx_seq_one_letter_code
_entity_poly.pdbx_strand_id
1 'polypeptide(L)'
;MLLADGSRVFCSRNERSDLFIATLCGLGATGLILDIQLQVEPAFRLREVQESIPFDEFMQRYDELVFSAQHVRFWWYPASDTVRCSYLDRSKEPRNPAENWWRNWLFGHHVTQFFMFIARYFLFLNTWISHWICWLISARTIGVDDSHIIFNVDCRYPQHTTEWAVPYRNSQACLREIRAWLEEESADPDGIRPHVPVEIRYSAADDIWLSPSNGQPTCWIGIMQYKPYGFNVPYRRYFGGYETIVARHQGRPHWAKAHQLRPDALRKLYPFFDDFIKVIQDVDPNGMFRNEYIQRHLFGMPVSGRTFKSRPA
;
A
#
# COMPACT_ATOMS: atom_id res chain seq x y z
N MET A 1 8.97 -25.01 -8.50
CA MET A 1 9.88 -23.86 -8.72
C MET A 1 11.08 -24.29 -9.54
N LEU A 2 11.69 -23.36 -10.28
CA LEU A 2 12.97 -23.54 -10.96
C LEU A 2 14.06 -22.74 -10.22
N LEU A 3 15.12 -23.41 -9.79
CA LEU A 3 16.26 -22.79 -9.11
C LEU A 3 17.32 -22.31 -10.11
N ALA A 4 18.36 -21.62 -9.61
CA ALA A 4 19.35 -20.98 -10.46
C ALA A 4 20.25 -21.98 -11.22
N ASP A 5 20.40 -23.18 -10.70
CA ASP A 5 21.11 -24.30 -11.33
C ASP A 5 20.27 -25.03 -12.40
N GLY A 6 19.03 -24.58 -12.65
CA GLY A 6 18.09 -25.20 -13.58
C GLY A 6 17.31 -26.39 -13.01
N SER A 7 17.53 -26.76 -11.74
CA SER A 7 16.78 -27.82 -11.08
C SER A 7 15.33 -27.39 -10.82
N ARG A 8 14.41 -28.35 -10.93
CA ARG A 8 13.00 -28.17 -10.54
C ARG A 8 12.79 -28.76 -9.16
N VAL A 9 12.28 -27.94 -8.25
CA VAL A 9 12.00 -28.36 -6.87
C VAL A 9 10.54 -28.06 -6.50
N PHE A 10 10.00 -28.89 -5.64
CA PHE A 10 8.75 -28.64 -4.93
C PHE A 10 9.08 -28.15 -3.51
N CYS A 11 8.28 -27.22 -2.99
CA CYS A 11 8.37 -26.78 -1.61
C CYS A 11 6.97 -26.47 -1.09
N SER A 12 6.72 -26.78 0.17
CA SER A 12 5.48 -26.54 0.90
C SER A 12 5.79 -26.22 2.36
N ARG A 13 4.78 -25.96 3.18
CA ARG A 13 4.97 -25.82 4.64
C ARG A 13 5.61 -27.05 5.30
N ASN A 14 5.49 -28.24 4.68
CA ASN A 14 5.99 -29.51 5.23
C ASN A 14 7.22 -30.08 4.49
N GLU A 15 7.59 -29.51 3.34
CA GLU A 15 8.71 -29.98 2.51
C GLU A 15 9.53 -28.79 2.04
N ARG A 16 10.83 -28.75 2.37
CA ARG A 16 11.68 -27.57 2.13
C ARG A 16 11.00 -26.29 2.65
N SER A 17 10.60 -26.35 3.92
CA SER A 17 9.76 -25.32 4.55
C SER A 17 10.44 -23.96 4.62
N ASP A 18 11.76 -23.94 4.81
CA ASP A 18 12.62 -22.77 4.71
C ASP A 18 12.51 -22.08 3.33
N LEU A 19 12.68 -22.85 2.25
CA LEU A 19 12.53 -22.36 0.88
C LEU A 19 11.10 -21.89 0.61
N PHE A 20 10.10 -22.61 1.10
CA PHE A 20 8.69 -22.24 0.95
C PHE A 20 8.39 -20.89 1.63
N ILE A 21 8.72 -20.74 2.91
CA ILE A 21 8.46 -19.52 3.68
C ILE A 21 9.24 -18.33 3.12
N ALA A 22 10.51 -18.53 2.72
CA ALA A 22 11.27 -17.50 2.02
C ALA A 22 10.58 -17.08 0.72
N THR A 23 10.06 -18.04 -0.06
CA THR A 23 9.46 -17.76 -1.37
C THR A 23 8.16 -16.95 -1.27
N LEU A 24 7.35 -17.10 -0.21
CA LEU A 24 6.09 -16.37 -0.04
C LEU A 24 6.27 -14.84 -0.10
N CYS A 25 7.41 -14.33 0.37
CA CYS A 25 7.84 -12.94 0.20
C CYS A 25 9.25 -12.89 -0.40
N GLY A 26 9.49 -13.72 -1.43
CA GLY A 26 10.83 -13.97 -1.96
C GLY A 26 11.41 -12.88 -2.86
N LEU A 27 10.60 -11.87 -3.23
CA LEU A 27 10.99 -10.75 -4.11
C LEU A 27 11.57 -11.20 -5.47
N GLY A 28 11.27 -12.43 -5.88
CA GLY A 28 11.83 -13.07 -7.08
C GLY A 28 13.26 -13.61 -6.93
N ALA A 29 13.86 -13.52 -5.73
CA ALA A 29 15.26 -13.91 -5.50
C ALA A 29 15.45 -15.40 -5.15
N THR A 30 14.38 -16.12 -4.77
CA THR A 30 14.45 -17.55 -4.40
C THR A 30 14.34 -18.51 -5.59
N GLY A 31 14.05 -17.99 -6.80
CA GLY A 31 13.88 -18.76 -8.02
C GLY A 31 12.62 -18.37 -8.80
N LEU A 32 12.37 -19.07 -9.91
CA LEU A 32 11.16 -18.87 -10.71
C LEU A 32 10.04 -19.77 -10.20
N ILE A 33 8.91 -19.17 -9.86
CA ILE A 33 7.71 -19.90 -9.49
C ILE A 33 7.03 -20.35 -10.79
N LEU A 34 6.96 -21.67 -11.00
CA LEU A 34 6.36 -22.28 -12.19
C LEU A 34 4.87 -22.57 -11.97
N ASP A 35 4.54 -23.07 -10.78
CA ASP A 35 3.20 -23.51 -10.39
C ASP A 35 2.95 -23.08 -8.94
N ILE A 36 1.71 -22.73 -8.62
CA ILE A 36 1.27 -22.37 -7.27
C ILE A 36 -0.01 -23.13 -6.96
N GLN A 37 -0.05 -23.74 -5.78
CA GLN A 37 -1.29 -24.24 -5.19
C GLN A 37 -1.77 -23.25 -4.13
N LEU A 38 -2.96 -22.68 -4.34
CA LEU A 38 -3.60 -21.76 -3.39
C LEU A 38 -4.74 -22.47 -2.67
N GLN A 39 -4.80 -22.30 -1.35
CA GLN A 39 -6.01 -22.64 -0.60
C GLN A 39 -7.10 -21.61 -0.96
N VAL A 40 -8.26 -22.10 -1.38
CA VAL A 40 -9.42 -21.27 -1.75
C VAL A 40 -10.61 -21.62 -0.87
N GLU A 41 -11.57 -20.72 -0.81
CA GLU A 41 -12.83 -20.91 -0.09
C GLU A 41 -14.04 -20.79 -1.04
N PRO A 42 -15.25 -21.21 -0.63
CA PRO A 42 -16.45 -21.05 -1.44
C PRO A 42 -16.69 -19.59 -1.81
N ALA A 43 -17.09 -19.33 -3.06
CA ALA A 43 -17.40 -17.99 -3.52
C ALA A 43 -18.51 -17.33 -2.66
N PHE A 44 -18.31 -16.07 -2.30
CA PHE A 44 -19.22 -15.31 -1.46
C PHE A 44 -19.40 -13.89 -1.97
N ARG A 45 -20.47 -13.23 -1.51
CA ARG A 45 -20.72 -11.80 -1.75
C ARG A 45 -20.37 -10.99 -0.53
N LEU A 46 -19.99 -9.75 -0.77
CA LEU A 46 -19.77 -8.74 0.26
C LEU A 46 -20.84 -7.68 0.17
N ARG A 47 -21.24 -7.18 1.32
CA ARG A 47 -21.98 -5.94 1.47
C ARG A 47 -21.01 -4.88 1.97
N GLU A 48 -20.69 -3.91 1.12
CA GLU A 48 -19.88 -2.75 1.49
C GLU A 48 -20.80 -1.59 1.91
N VAL A 49 -20.59 -1.08 3.12
CA VAL A 49 -21.15 0.19 3.57
C VAL A 49 -20.02 1.20 3.57
N GLN A 50 -20.24 2.35 2.95
CA GLN A 50 -19.29 3.45 3.01
C GLN A 50 -19.94 4.71 3.57
N GLU A 51 -19.21 5.42 4.43
CA GLU A 51 -19.62 6.70 5.01
C GLU A 51 -18.39 7.56 5.31
N SER A 52 -18.61 8.84 5.60
CA SER A 52 -17.54 9.77 5.91
C SER A 52 -17.73 10.34 7.31
N ILE A 53 -16.66 10.33 8.11
CA ILE A 53 -16.63 10.89 9.47
C ILE A 53 -15.41 11.81 9.65
N PRO A 54 -15.45 12.78 10.58
CA PRO A 54 -14.27 13.60 10.91
C PRO A 54 -13.12 12.74 11.44
N PHE A 55 -11.87 13.17 11.19
CA PHE A 55 -10.68 12.44 11.66
C PHE A 55 -10.65 12.32 13.20
N ASP A 56 -11.07 13.35 13.93
CA ASP A 56 -11.13 13.29 15.40
C ASP A 56 -12.11 12.22 15.90
N GLU A 57 -13.28 12.08 15.25
CA GLU A 57 -14.23 11.02 15.57
C GLU A 57 -13.63 9.65 15.23
N PHE A 58 -13.01 9.51 14.06
CA PHE A 58 -12.31 8.30 13.65
C PHE A 58 -11.23 7.89 14.67
N MET A 59 -10.48 8.85 15.20
CA MET A 59 -9.44 8.60 16.21
C MET A 59 -10.00 8.24 17.59
N GLN A 60 -11.17 8.79 17.96
CA GLN A 60 -11.85 8.44 19.21
C GLN A 60 -12.42 7.01 19.15
N ARG A 61 -12.93 6.61 17.98
CA ARG A 61 -13.57 5.31 17.74
C ARG A 61 -12.65 4.32 17.02
N TYR A 62 -11.34 4.56 17.02
CA TYR A 62 -10.41 3.87 16.12
C TYR A 62 -10.49 2.34 16.23
N ASP A 63 -10.38 1.79 17.43
CA ASP A 63 -10.41 0.34 17.63
C ASP A 63 -11.80 -0.24 17.32
N GLU A 64 -12.87 0.46 17.70
CA GLU A 64 -14.25 0.07 17.38
C GLU A 64 -14.43 -0.07 15.87
N LEU A 65 -13.99 0.92 15.09
CA LEU A 65 -14.13 0.95 13.63
C LEU A 65 -13.23 -0.06 12.94
N VAL A 66 -12.02 -0.30 13.44
CA VAL A 66 -11.11 -1.29 12.86
C VAL A 66 -11.68 -2.71 12.96
N PHE A 67 -12.39 -3.01 14.06
CA PHE A 67 -12.98 -4.32 14.32
C PHE A 67 -14.50 -4.39 14.04
N SER A 68 -15.08 -3.37 13.41
CA SER A 68 -16.54 -3.30 13.20
C SER A 68 -17.07 -4.21 12.09
N ALA A 69 -16.20 -4.72 11.22
CA ALA A 69 -16.55 -5.58 10.08
C ALA A 69 -15.41 -6.57 9.77
N GLN A 70 -15.70 -7.60 8.97
CA GLN A 70 -14.70 -8.60 8.54
C GLN A 70 -13.55 -7.98 7.75
N HIS A 71 -13.84 -6.99 6.91
CA HIS A 71 -12.83 -6.20 6.23
C HIS A 71 -13.18 -4.72 6.33
N VAL A 72 -12.17 -3.90 6.60
CA VAL A 72 -12.30 -2.45 6.67
C VAL A 72 -11.21 -1.77 5.85
N ARG A 73 -11.55 -0.61 5.30
CA ARG A 73 -10.61 0.28 4.60
C ARG A 73 -10.98 1.71 4.92
N PHE A 74 -9.98 2.55 5.14
CA PHE A 74 -10.18 3.97 5.39
C PHE A 74 -9.36 4.80 4.41
N TRP A 75 -9.96 5.87 3.89
CA TRP A 75 -9.28 6.88 3.09
C TRP A 75 -9.42 8.22 3.80
N TRP A 76 -8.32 8.71 4.37
CA TRP A 76 -8.31 9.98 5.06
C TRP A 76 -7.88 11.09 4.12
N TYR A 77 -8.70 12.13 3.97
CA TYR A 77 -8.44 13.32 3.17
C TYR A 77 -7.91 14.43 4.08
N PRO A 78 -6.60 14.70 4.12
CA PRO A 78 -6.02 15.61 5.11
C PRO A 78 -6.52 17.05 4.97
N ALA A 79 -6.73 17.52 3.74
CA ALA A 79 -7.26 18.87 3.50
C ALA A 79 -8.67 19.08 4.09
N SER A 80 -9.54 18.07 3.99
CA SER A 80 -10.90 18.10 4.55
C SER A 80 -10.98 17.59 5.98
N ASP A 81 -9.87 17.09 6.52
CA ASP A 81 -9.76 16.36 7.77
C ASP A 81 -10.87 15.31 7.99
N THR A 82 -11.20 14.60 6.91
CA THR A 82 -12.34 13.68 6.83
C THR A 82 -11.87 12.30 6.42
N VAL A 83 -12.38 11.27 7.06
CA VAL A 83 -12.08 9.86 6.78
C VAL A 83 -13.28 9.21 6.12
N ARG A 84 -13.09 8.71 4.89
CA ARG A 84 -14.04 7.84 4.20
C ARG A 84 -13.83 6.41 4.72
N CYS A 85 -14.79 5.88 5.44
CA CYS A 85 -14.80 4.54 6.00
C CYS A 85 -15.55 3.59 5.09
N SER A 86 -14.94 2.45 4.76
CA SER A 86 -15.55 1.30 4.10
C SER A 86 -15.59 0.13 5.07
N TYR A 87 -16.77 -0.45 5.29
CA TYR A 87 -16.98 -1.65 6.10
C TYR A 87 -17.59 -2.75 5.23
N LEU A 88 -16.99 -3.94 5.25
CA LEU A 88 -17.35 -5.03 4.36
C LEU A 88 -17.58 -6.31 5.14
N ASP A 89 -18.80 -6.84 5.04
CA ASP A 89 -19.18 -8.13 5.62
C ASP A 89 -19.77 -9.05 4.56
N ARG A 90 -19.65 -10.36 4.78
CA ARG A 90 -20.33 -11.35 3.94
C ARG A 90 -21.83 -11.14 3.96
N SER A 91 -22.44 -11.20 2.78
CA SER A 91 -23.89 -11.10 2.63
C SER A 91 -24.45 -12.15 1.69
N LYS A 92 -25.73 -12.47 1.89
CA LYS A 92 -26.55 -13.32 1.01
C LYS A 92 -27.48 -12.49 0.12
N GLU A 93 -27.49 -11.18 0.28
CA GLU A 93 -28.31 -10.26 -0.51
C GLU A 93 -28.02 -10.41 -2.02
N PRO A 94 -29.00 -10.10 -2.88
CA PRO A 94 -28.77 -10.04 -4.32
C PRO A 94 -27.79 -8.91 -4.67
N ARG A 95 -27.15 -9.03 -5.83
CA ARG A 95 -26.24 -7.98 -6.33
C ARG A 95 -27.00 -6.67 -6.50
N ASN A 96 -26.45 -5.62 -5.92
CA ASN A 96 -26.95 -4.26 -6.01
C ASN A 96 -25.74 -3.31 -5.94
N PRO A 97 -25.02 -3.10 -7.05
CA PRO A 97 -23.84 -2.25 -7.06
C PRO A 97 -24.22 -0.82 -6.71
N ALA A 98 -23.49 -0.22 -5.77
CA ALA A 98 -23.72 1.17 -5.34
C ALA A 98 -23.24 2.21 -6.35
N GLU A 99 -22.41 1.81 -7.31
CA GLU A 99 -21.74 2.73 -8.23
C GLU A 99 -22.69 3.23 -9.32
N ASN A 100 -22.78 4.56 -9.41
CA ASN A 100 -23.23 5.20 -10.64
C ASN A 100 -22.02 5.35 -11.58
N TRP A 101 -21.84 4.35 -12.44
CA TRP A 101 -20.68 4.24 -13.35
C TRP A 101 -20.41 5.54 -14.13
N TRP A 102 -21.46 6.19 -14.66
CA TRP A 102 -21.34 7.43 -15.42
C TRP A 102 -20.77 8.58 -14.59
N ARG A 103 -21.25 8.74 -13.34
CA ARG A 103 -20.74 9.77 -12.43
C ARG A 103 -19.28 9.51 -12.07
N ASN A 104 -18.94 8.26 -11.79
CA ASN A 104 -17.57 7.86 -11.45
C ASN A 104 -16.62 7.98 -12.64
N TRP A 105 -17.09 7.73 -13.86
CA TRP A 105 -16.32 7.88 -15.09
C TRP A 105 -16.13 9.35 -15.49
N LEU A 106 -17.18 10.17 -15.49
CA LEU A 106 -17.03 11.57 -15.91
C LEU A 106 -16.37 12.41 -14.82
N PHE A 107 -17.01 12.49 -13.65
CA PHE A 107 -16.56 13.36 -12.57
C PHE A 107 -15.42 12.73 -11.81
N GLY A 108 -15.58 11.49 -11.37
CA GLY A 108 -14.54 10.78 -10.62
C GLY A 108 -13.24 10.61 -11.41
N HIS A 109 -13.33 10.43 -12.74
CA HIS A 109 -12.16 10.21 -13.58
C HIS A 109 -11.72 11.44 -14.41
N HIS A 110 -12.48 11.86 -15.41
CA HIS A 110 -11.99 12.87 -16.39
C HIS A 110 -11.91 14.29 -15.83
N VAL A 111 -12.93 14.75 -15.10
CA VAL A 111 -12.94 16.10 -14.52
C VAL A 111 -11.88 16.23 -13.43
N THR A 112 -11.79 15.24 -12.53
CA THR A 112 -10.73 15.17 -11.51
C THR A 112 -9.34 15.25 -12.13
N GLN A 113 -9.09 14.48 -13.20
CA GLN A 113 -7.79 14.47 -13.86
C GLN A 113 -7.43 15.81 -14.49
N PHE A 114 -8.42 16.47 -15.11
CA PHE A 114 -8.24 17.80 -15.68
C PHE A 114 -7.91 18.84 -14.59
N PHE A 115 -8.62 18.83 -13.47
CA PHE A 115 -8.30 19.74 -12.35
C PHE A 115 -6.90 19.47 -11.78
N MET A 116 -6.53 18.21 -11.57
CA MET A 116 -5.17 17.85 -11.13
C MET A 116 -4.10 18.28 -12.15
N PHE A 117 -4.42 18.27 -13.44
CA PHE A 117 -3.52 18.79 -14.47
C PHE A 117 -3.29 20.30 -14.33
N ILE A 118 -4.35 21.08 -14.11
CA ILE A 118 -4.25 22.53 -13.91
C ILE A 118 -3.51 22.86 -12.60
N ALA A 119 -3.75 22.08 -11.53
CA ALA A 119 -3.09 22.28 -10.24
C ALA A 119 -1.57 22.05 -10.25
N ARG A 120 -1.02 21.48 -11.32
CA ARG A 120 0.44 21.46 -11.55
C ARG A 120 1.04 22.86 -11.67
N TYR A 121 0.26 23.83 -12.14
CA TYR A 121 0.70 25.21 -12.35
C TYR A 121 0.30 26.11 -11.19
N PHE A 122 -0.74 25.74 -10.45
CA PHE A 122 -1.31 26.52 -9.35
C PHE A 122 -1.52 25.63 -8.12
N LEU A 123 -0.50 25.55 -7.25
CA LEU A 123 -0.46 24.58 -6.15
C LEU A 123 -1.63 24.74 -5.16
N PHE A 124 -2.13 25.96 -4.94
CA PHE A 124 -3.27 26.21 -4.05
C PHE A 124 -4.55 25.47 -4.49
N LEU A 125 -4.68 25.12 -5.77
CA LEU A 125 -5.82 24.34 -6.27
C LEU A 125 -5.84 22.92 -5.70
N ASN A 126 -4.71 22.35 -5.26
CA ASN A 126 -4.68 21.00 -4.70
C ASN A 126 -5.56 20.85 -3.46
N THR A 127 -5.59 21.85 -2.58
CA THR A 127 -6.47 21.86 -1.40
C THR A 127 -7.92 21.86 -1.83
N TRP A 128 -8.29 22.75 -2.76
CA TRP A 128 -9.65 22.83 -3.30
C TRP A 128 -10.07 21.51 -3.97
N ILE A 129 -9.19 20.91 -4.77
CA ILE A 129 -9.42 19.62 -5.43
C ILE A 129 -9.64 18.52 -4.40
N SER A 130 -8.83 18.47 -3.34
CA SER A 130 -8.97 17.46 -2.28
C SER A 130 -10.34 17.58 -1.58
N HIS A 131 -10.79 18.80 -1.28
CA HIS A 131 -12.14 19.05 -0.77
C HIS A 131 -13.22 18.62 -1.76
N TRP A 132 -13.06 18.95 -3.04
CA TRP A 132 -14.01 18.58 -4.09
C TRP A 132 -14.11 17.06 -4.28
N ILE A 133 -12.99 16.33 -4.29
CA ILE A 133 -12.98 14.86 -4.35
C ILE A 133 -13.66 14.28 -3.12
N CYS A 134 -13.30 14.76 -1.92
CA CYS A 134 -13.91 14.33 -0.67
C CYS A 134 -15.44 14.54 -0.69
N TRP A 135 -15.90 15.69 -1.22
CA TRP A 135 -17.32 15.99 -1.39
C TRP A 135 -18.01 15.05 -2.38
N LEU A 136 -17.39 14.78 -3.55
CA LEU A 136 -17.94 13.90 -4.58
C LEU A 136 -18.26 12.49 -4.06
N ILE A 137 -17.46 12.02 -3.08
CA ILE A 137 -17.61 10.70 -2.49
C ILE A 137 -18.26 10.73 -1.10
N SER A 138 -18.71 11.89 -0.61
CA SER A 138 -19.15 12.04 0.79
C SER A 138 -20.44 11.29 1.13
N ALA A 139 -21.32 11.09 0.14
CA ALA A 139 -22.60 10.42 0.34
C ALA A 139 -22.43 9.00 0.90
N ARG A 140 -23.28 8.62 1.85
CA ARG A 140 -23.34 7.25 2.35
C ARG A 140 -23.78 6.31 1.21
N THR A 141 -23.06 5.24 1.00
CA THR A 141 -23.37 4.24 -0.03
C THR A 141 -23.42 2.85 0.57
N ILE A 142 -24.27 1.99 0.00
CA ILE A 142 -24.38 0.58 0.35
C ILE A 142 -24.41 -0.19 -0.97
N GLY A 143 -23.43 -1.08 -1.16
CA GLY A 143 -23.32 -1.92 -2.35
C GLY A 143 -23.19 -3.38 -1.97
N VAL A 144 -23.81 -4.26 -2.75
CA VAL A 144 -23.65 -5.72 -2.60
C VAL A 144 -23.19 -6.29 -3.93
N ASP A 145 -22.09 -7.02 -3.93
CA ASP A 145 -21.58 -7.72 -5.12
C ASP A 145 -20.68 -8.90 -4.73
N ASP A 146 -20.22 -9.64 -5.72
CA ASP A 146 -19.26 -10.73 -5.52
C ASP A 146 -17.95 -10.18 -4.90
N SER A 147 -17.34 -10.96 -4.00
CA SER A 147 -16.19 -10.50 -3.22
C SER A 147 -15.03 -9.98 -4.06
N HIS A 148 -14.71 -10.66 -5.17
CA HIS A 148 -13.64 -10.24 -6.09
C HIS A 148 -13.95 -8.94 -6.84
N ILE A 149 -15.21 -8.53 -6.97
CA ILE A 149 -15.57 -7.23 -7.57
C ILE A 149 -15.35 -6.13 -6.53
N ILE A 150 -15.84 -6.33 -5.30
CA ILE A 150 -15.75 -5.32 -4.23
C ILE A 150 -14.31 -5.12 -3.73
N PHE A 151 -13.51 -6.19 -3.65
CA PHE A 151 -12.11 -6.06 -3.21
C PHE A 151 -11.23 -5.29 -4.18
N ASN A 152 -11.59 -5.25 -5.46
CA ASN A 152 -10.78 -4.61 -6.49
C ASN A 152 -11.10 -3.12 -6.61
N VAL A 153 -10.06 -2.29 -6.57
CA VAL A 153 -10.15 -0.87 -6.89
C VAL A 153 -9.42 -0.63 -8.20
N ASP A 154 -10.16 -0.17 -9.20
CA ASP A 154 -9.59 0.20 -10.49
C ASP A 154 -8.71 1.46 -10.33
N CYS A 155 -7.40 1.24 -10.38
CA CYS A 155 -6.40 2.31 -10.34
C CYS A 155 -6.30 2.97 -11.72
N ARG A 156 -7.32 3.76 -12.08
CA ARG A 156 -7.47 4.41 -13.40
C ARG A 156 -6.36 5.40 -13.79
N TYR A 157 -5.41 5.67 -12.90
CA TYR A 157 -4.40 6.69 -13.09
C TYR A 157 -3.01 6.20 -12.71
N PRO A 158 -1.99 6.55 -13.51
CA PRO A 158 -0.60 6.44 -13.08
C PRO A 158 -0.37 7.32 -11.85
N GLN A 159 0.36 6.79 -10.88
CA GLN A 159 0.60 7.43 -9.59
C GLN A 159 2.06 7.23 -9.17
N HIS A 160 2.61 8.23 -8.49
CA HIS A 160 3.67 7.95 -7.52
C HIS A 160 2.99 7.46 -6.25
N THR A 161 3.49 6.38 -5.65
CA THR A 161 2.90 5.78 -4.45
C THR A 161 4.01 5.17 -3.60
N THR A 162 3.88 5.35 -2.29
CA THR A 162 4.67 4.65 -1.27
C THR A 162 3.72 4.17 -0.19
N GLU A 163 4.05 3.07 0.46
CA GLU A 163 3.19 2.44 1.47
C GLU A 163 4.06 1.69 2.47
N TRP A 164 3.70 1.77 3.74
CA TRP A 164 4.43 1.18 4.85
C TRP A 164 3.45 0.52 5.81
N ALA A 165 3.81 -0.65 6.33
CA ALA A 165 3.06 -1.36 7.36
C ALA A 165 3.60 -0.97 8.73
N VAL A 166 2.77 -0.29 9.52
CA VAL A 166 3.06 0.11 10.90
C VAL A 166 2.45 -0.93 11.84
N PRO A 167 3.15 -1.35 12.93
CA PRO A 167 2.54 -2.18 13.96
C PRO A 167 1.21 -1.59 14.40
N TYR A 168 0.14 -2.39 14.49
CA TYR A 168 -1.19 -1.89 14.83
C TYR A 168 -1.20 -1.05 16.13
N ARG A 169 -0.45 -1.48 17.16
CA ARG A 169 -0.29 -0.73 18.42
C ARG A 169 0.26 0.69 18.27
N ASN A 170 0.99 0.98 17.19
CA ASN A 170 1.61 2.28 16.93
C ASN A 170 0.81 3.11 15.90
N SER A 171 -0.21 2.54 15.26
CA SER A 171 -0.84 3.17 14.09
C SER A 171 -1.58 4.46 14.43
N GLN A 172 -2.30 4.53 15.55
CA GLN A 172 -2.97 5.76 15.99
C GLN A 172 -1.97 6.90 16.21
N ALA A 173 -0.85 6.62 16.90
CA ALA A 173 0.18 7.61 17.16
C ALA A 173 0.82 8.09 15.84
N CYS A 174 1.09 7.16 14.93
CA CYS A 174 1.60 7.46 13.60
C CYS A 174 0.66 8.35 12.79
N LEU A 175 -0.65 8.05 12.77
CA LEU A 175 -1.62 8.85 12.03
C LEU A 175 -1.78 10.26 12.61
N ARG A 176 -1.75 10.40 13.95
CA ARG A 176 -1.75 11.72 14.60
C ARG A 176 -0.51 12.54 14.26
N GLU A 177 0.68 11.91 14.20
CA GLU A 177 1.91 12.59 13.80
C GLU A 177 1.89 13.00 12.31
N ILE A 178 1.35 12.16 11.43
CA ILE A 178 1.14 12.52 10.02
C ILE A 178 0.18 13.72 9.92
N ARG A 179 -0.89 13.76 10.72
CA ARG A 179 -1.83 14.90 10.76
C ARG A 179 -1.15 16.18 11.19
N ALA A 180 -0.46 16.17 12.33
CA ALA A 180 0.25 17.35 12.83
C ALA A 180 1.26 17.90 11.79
N TRP A 181 2.03 17.02 11.16
CA TRP A 181 2.97 17.41 10.11
C TRP A 181 2.28 18.00 8.87
N LEU A 182 1.16 17.41 8.43
CA LEU A 182 0.41 17.93 7.27
C LEU A 182 -0.29 19.26 7.58
N GLU A 183 -0.69 19.50 8.83
CA GLU A 183 -1.21 20.78 9.28
C GLU A 183 -0.12 21.87 9.25
N GLU A 184 1.09 21.56 9.71
CA GLU A 184 2.25 22.45 9.60
C GLU A 184 2.57 22.78 8.13
N GLU A 185 2.61 21.76 7.26
CA GLU A 185 2.83 21.96 5.82
C GLU A 185 1.70 22.78 5.18
N SER A 186 0.46 22.61 5.62
CA SER A 186 -0.69 23.38 5.13
C SER A 186 -0.65 24.85 5.55
N ALA A 187 -0.13 25.14 6.75
CA ALA A 187 0.05 26.49 7.27
C ALA A 187 1.19 27.26 6.57
N ASP A 188 2.22 26.56 6.10
CA ASP A 188 3.30 27.12 5.29
C ASP A 188 2.83 27.40 3.84
N PRO A 189 2.89 28.66 3.33
CA PRO A 189 2.56 28.98 1.95
C PRO A 189 3.34 28.19 0.90
N ASP A 190 4.58 27.79 1.21
CA ASP A 190 5.46 27.00 0.35
C ASP A 190 5.47 25.50 0.72
N GLY A 191 4.57 25.09 1.61
CA GLY A 191 4.44 23.71 2.06
C GLY A 191 3.77 22.80 1.04
N ILE A 192 3.76 21.51 1.37
CA ILE A 192 3.14 20.47 0.54
C ILE A 192 1.61 20.64 0.56
N ARG A 193 0.97 20.38 -0.58
CA ARG A 193 -0.49 20.29 -0.71
C ARG A 193 -0.87 18.95 -1.36
N PRO A 194 -1.04 17.86 -0.58
CA PRO A 194 -1.47 16.58 -1.12
C PRO A 194 -2.94 16.68 -1.58
N HIS A 195 -3.22 16.25 -2.81
CA HIS A 195 -4.55 16.34 -3.43
C HIS A 195 -5.37 15.06 -3.32
N VAL A 196 -4.84 14.03 -2.65
CA VAL A 196 -5.37 12.66 -2.61
C VAL A 196 -5.36 12.13 -1.18
N PRO A 197 -6.19 11.13 -0.86
CA PRO A 197 -6.26 10.62 0.49
C PRO A 197 -5.00 9.84 0.88
N VAL A 198 -4.79 9.72 2.19
CA VAL A 198 -3.96 8.69 2.82
C VAL A 198 -4.79 7.43 2.88
N GLU A 199 -4.30 6.34 2.30
CA GLU A 199 -4.93 5.03 2.35
C GLU A 199 -4.53 4.29 3.63
N ILE A 200 -5.51 3.70 4.31
CA ILE A 200 -5.32 3.01 5.59
C ILE A 200 -6.03 1.66 5.52
N ARG A 201 -5.27 0.57 5.69
CA ARG A 201 -5.75 -0.82 5.61
C ARG A 201 -5.11 -1.66 6.70
N TYR A 202 -5.65 -2.84 6.95
CA TYR A 202 -5.16 -3.72 8.02
C TYR A 202 -4.94 -5.13 7.50
N SER A 203 -3.95 -5.80 8.07
CA SER A 203 -3.72 -7.23 7.89
C SER A 203 -3.47 -7.88 9.24
N ALA A 204 -3.87 -9.15 9.33
CA ALA A 204 -3.50 -10.01 10.44
C ALA A 204 -1.98 -10.28 10.43
N ALA A 205 -1.49 -10.79 11.56
CA ALA A 205 -0.14 -11.31 11.66
C ALA A 205 0.05 -12.53 10.75
N ASP A 206 1.26 -12.69 10.22
CA ASP A 206 1.70 -13.90 9.51
C ASP A 206 3.06 -14.38 10.03
N ASP A 207 3.50 -15.54 9.52
CA ASP A 207 4.78 -16.17 9.85
C ASP A 207 5.83 -16.04 8.73
N ILE A 208 5.57 -15.20 7.72
CA ILE A 208 6.40 -15.09 6.52
C ILE A 208 7.61 -14.21 6.82
N TRP A 209 8.83 -14.72 6.63
CA TRP A 209 10.07 -14.08 7.11
C TRP A 209 10.24 -12.61 6.76
N LEU A 210 9.97 -12.24 5.51
CA LEU A 210 10.06 -10.84 5.05
C LEU A 210 8.69 -10.14 4.94
N SER A 211 7.58 -10.74 5.35
CA SER A 211 6.31 -10.03 5.31
C SER A 211 6.33 -8.83 6.27
N PRO A 212 5.86 -7.64 5.84
CA PRO A 212 5.69 -6.52 6.75
C PRO A 212 4.74 -6.84 7.93
N SER A 213 3.82 -7.80 7.79
CA SER A 213 2.93 -8.28 8.87
C SER A 213 3.52 -9.43 9.71
N ASN A 214 4.80 -9.77 9.53
CA ASN A 214 5.43 -10.87 10.26
C ASN A 214 5.35 -10.66 11.78
N GLY A 215 4.73 -11.61 12.48
CA GLY A 215 4.66 -11.70 13.93
C GLY A 215 3.69 -10.72 14.63
N GLN A 216 2.96 -9.87 13.90
CA GLN A 216 2.03 -8.91 14.51
C GLN A 216 0.98 -8.37 13.53
N PRO A 217 -0.23 -8.01 13.99
CA PRO A 217 -1.18 -7.28 13.16
C PRO A 217 -0.61 -5.90 12.79
N THR A 218 -0.88 -5.47 11.56
CA THR A 218 -0.31 -4.25 11.00
C THR A 218 -1.34 -3.37 10.33
N CYS A 219 -1.15 -2.06 10.48
CA CYS A 219 -1.84 -1.01 9.74
C CYS A 219 -0.96 -0.59 8.55
N TRP A 220 -1.43 -0.85 7.34
CA TRP A 220 -0.83 -0.33 6.12
C TRP A 220 -1.28 1.09 5.91
N ILE A 221 -0.32 2.00 5.84
CA ILE A 221 -0.53 3.42 5.57
C ILE A 221 0.12 3.70 4.21
N GLY A 222 -0.66 4.20 3.28
CA GLY A 222 -0.28 4.47 1.90
C GLY A 222 -0.49 5.93 1.56
N ILE A 223 0.46 6.53 0.85
CA ILE A 223 0.30 7.85 0.26
C ILE A 223 0.58 7.78 -1.24
N MET A 224 -0.08 8.66 -1.98
CA MET A 224 0.07 8.75 -3.42
C MET A 224 0.12 10.19 -3.90
N GLN A 225 0.56 10.36 -5.15
CA GLN A 225 0.52 11.60 -5.92
C GLN A 225 0.13 11.21 -7.35
N TYR A 226 -1.08 11.60 -7.79
CA TYR A 226 -1.52 11.31 -9.16
C TYR A 226 -0.66 12.00 -10.21
N LYS A 227 -0.46 11.30 -11.33
CA LYS A 227 0.19 11.80 -12.53
C LYS A 227 -0.86 12.09 -13.59
N PRO A 228 -1.49 13.29 -13.59
CA PRO A 228 -2.51 13.62 -14.58
C PRO A 228 -1.91 13.55 -15.99
N TYR A 229 -2.58 12.81 -16.88
CA TYR A 229 -2.12 12.52 -18.24
C TYR A 229 -0.66 11.98 -18.32
N GLY A 230 -0.18 11.31 -17.27
CA GLY A 230 1.16 10.74 -17.21
C GLY A 230 2.28 11.72 -16.84
N PHE A 231 1.99 13.02 -16.68
CA PHE A 231 3.01 14.01 -16.31
C PHE A 231 3.49 13.82 -14.86
N ASN A 232 4.80 13.92 -14.66
CA ASN A 232 5.42 13.80 -13.32
C ASN A 232 5.07 15.02 -12.46
N VAL A 233 4.71 14.78 -11.19
CA VAL A 233 4.43 15.82 -10.19
C VAL A 233 5.49 15.79 -9.09
N PRO A 234 5.74 16.89 -8.37
CA PRO A 234 6.58 16.87 -7.17
C PRO A 234 6.00 15.89 -6.13
N TYR A 235 6.83 14.95 -5.68
CA TYR A 235 6.42 13.96 -4.68
C TYR A 235 7.49 13.68 -3.61
N ARG A 236 8.76 14.01 -3.88
CA ARG A 236 9.89 13.57 -3.05
C ARG A 236 9.88 14.17 -1.64
N ARG A 237 9.57 15.47 -1.48
CA ARG A 237 9.45 16.13 -0.16
C ARG A 237 8.34 15.47 0.66
N TYR A 238 7.17 15.26 0.03
CA TYR A 238 6.03 14.58 0.65
C TYR A 238 6.38 13.15 1.08
N PHE A 239 6.99 12.37 0.20
CA PHE A 239 7.34 10.99 0.51
C PHE A 239 8.44 10.91 1.56
N GLY A 240 9.44 11.80 1.52
CA GLY A 240 10.52 11.83 2.51
C GLY A 240 10.03 12.20 3.91
N GLY A 241 9.16 13.20 4.04
CA GLY A 241 8.55 13.56 5.33
C GLY A 241 7.70 12.43 5.90
N TYR A 242 6.84 11.86 5.06
CA TYR A 242 6.03 10.69 5.40
C TYR A 242 6.87 9.47 5.83
N GLU A 243 7.89 9.10 5.04
CA GLU A 243 8.79 7.96 5.32
C GLU A 243 9.53 8.15 6.64
N THR A 244 9.91 9.40 6.96
CA THR A 244 10.56 9.73 8.23
C THR A 244 9.63 9.47 9.42
N ILE A 245 8.35 9.85 9.31
CA ILE A 245 7.35 9.64 10.37
C ILE A 245 7.09 8.14 10.56
N VAL A 246 6.70 7.42 9.51
CA VAL A 246 6.37 5.99 9.63
C VAL A 246 7.56 5.15 10.11
N ALA A 247 8.79 5.52 9.76
CA ALA A 247 9.99 4.86 10.28
C ALA A 247 10.15 4.99 11.80
N ARG A 248 9.83 6.15 12.40
CA ARG A 248 9.84 6.35 13.86
C ARG A 248 8.85 5.43 14.57
N HIS A 249 7.74 5.10 13.90
CA HIS A 249 6.70 4.19 14.40
C HIS A 249 6.97 2.71 14.11
N GLN A 250 8.21 2.34 13.79
CA GLN A 250 8.60 0.96 13.42
C GLN A 250 7.92 0.45 12.14
N GLY A 251 7.59 1.37 11.24
CA GLY A 251 7.05 1.03 9.93
C GLY A 251 8.01 0.13 9.14
N ARG A 252 7.44 -0.86 8.46
CA ARG A 252 8.11 -1.75 7.51
C ARG A 252 7.67 -1.37 6.08
N PRO A 253 8.58 -1.12 5.14
CA PRO A 253 8.18 -0.71 3.80
C PRO A 253 7.42 -1.81 3.07
N HIS A 254 6.43 -1.43 2.26
CA HIS A 254 5.81 -2.34 1.32
C HIS A 254 6.84 -2.67 0.22
N TRP A 255 7.23 -3.93 0.05
CA TRP A 255 8.29 -4.34 -0.88
C TRP A 255 8.05 -3.98 -2.35
N ALA A 256 6.80 -3.95 -2.80
CA ALA A 256 6.44 -3.45 -4.13
C ALA A 256 6.58 -1.91 -4.32
N LYS A 257 6.97 -1.16 -3.28
CA LYS A 257 7.16 0.30 -3.30
C LYS A 257 8.63 0.65 -3.07
N ALA A 258 8.99 1.88 -3.42
CA ALA A 258 10.34 2.35 -3.19
C ALA A 258 10.58 2.64 -1.70
N HIS A 259 11.79 2.32 -1.21
CA HIS A 259 12.28 2.72 0.10
C HIS A 259 13.81 2.87 0.06
N GLN A 260 14.38 3.42 1.12
CA GLN A 260 15.83 3.68 1.21
C GLN A 260 16.57 2.77 2.19
N LEU A 261 15.85 1.91 2.92
CA LEU A 261 16.44 1.01 3.92
C LEU A 261 17.55 0.11 3.33
N ARG A 262 18.61 -0.06 4.11
CA ARG A 262 19.79 -0.92 3.83
C ARG A 262 19.74 -2.18 4.71
N PRO A 263 20.57 -3.21 4.44
CA PRO A 263 20.53 -4.47 5.18
C PRO A 263 20.54 -4.29 6.71
N ASP A 264 21.37 -3.39 7.24
CA ASP A 264 21.48 -3.18 8.69
C ASP A 264 20.18 -2.63 9.33
N ALA A 265 19.43 -1.81 8.59
CA ALA A 265 18.13 -1.33 9.04
C ALA A 265 17.06 -2.42 8.89
N LEU A 266 17.11 -3.19 7.79
CA LEU A 266 16.16 -4.28 7.53
C LEU A 266 16.31 -5.42 8.54
N ARG A 267 17.54 -5.81 8.91
CA ARG A 267 17.78 -6.82 9.97
C ARG A 267 17.13 -6.46 11.30
N LYS A 268 17.06 -5.16 11.64
CA LYS A 268 16.40 -4.68 12.86
C LYS A 268 14.87 -4.80 12.78
N LEU A 269 14.30 -4.71 11.57
CA LEU A 269 12.86 -4.76 11.34
C LEU A 269 12.34 -6.18 11.13
N TYR A 270 13.15 -7.07 10.55
CA TYR A 270 12.79 -8.43 10.16
C TYR A 270 13.66 -9.45 10.89
N PRO A 271 13.12 -10.15 11.91
CA PRO A 271 13.89 -11.09 12.73
C PRO A 271 14.54 -12.24 11.93
N PHE A 272 13.88 -12.70 10.87
CA PHE A 272 14.33 -13.81 10.02
C PHE A 272 15.08 -13.33 8.77
N PHE A 273 15.62 -12.11 8.79
CA PHE A 273 16.33 -11.54 7.64
C PHE A 273 17.54 -12.38 7.23
N ASP A 274 18.36 -12.81 8.19
CA ASP A 274 19.58 -13.56 7.89
C ASP A 274 19.25 -15.02 7.46
N ASP A 275 18.17 -15.62 7.99
CA ASP A 275 17.66 -16.91 7.50
C ASP A 275 17.24 -16.82 6.03
N PHE A 276 16.57 -15.73 5.66
CA PHE A 276 16.20 -15.45 4.28
C PHE A 276 17.43 -15.28 3.37
N ILE A 277 18.45 -14.54 3.81
CA ILE A 277 19.71 -14.39 3.06
C ILE A 277 20.38 -15.74 2.84
N LYS A 278 20.42 -16.59 3.88
CA LYS A 278 20.98 -17.94 3.79
C LYS A 278 20.29 -18.77 2.72
N VAL A 279 18.96 -18.80 2.71
CA VAL A 279 18.19 -19.52 1.67
C VAL A 279 18.52 -19.00 0.26
N ILE A 280 18.59 -17.68 0.06
CA ILE A 280 18.98 -17.13 -1.26
C ILE A 280 20.40 -17.55 -1.66
N GLN A 281 21.34 -17.55 -0.72
CA GLN A 281 22.71 -17.95 -1.00
C GLN A 281 22.82 -19.45 -1.34
N ASP A 282 21.98 -20.29 -0.73
CA ASP A 282 21.94 -21.73 -0.99
C ASP A 282 21.33 -22.05 -2.36
N VAL A 283 20.22 -21.40 -2.75
CA VAL A 283 19.51 -21.71 -4.00
C VAL A 283 19.99 -20.94 -5.23
N ASP A 284 20.73 -19.84 -5.01
CA ASP A 284 21.30 -19.00 -6.06
C ASP A 284 22.69 -18.46 -5.64
N PRO A 285 23.72 -19.32 -5.52
CA PRO A 285 25.04 -18.93 -5.04
C PRO A 285 25.73 -17.90 -5.95
N ASN A 286 25.44 -17.94 -7.26
CA ASN A 286 26.01 -17.04 -8.26
C ASN A 286 25.21 -15.72 -8.42
N GLY A 287 24.05 -15.60 -7.77
CA GLY A 287 23.24 -14.38 -7.79
C GLY A 287 22.54 -14.10 -9.12
N MET A 288 22.16 -15.13 -9.88
CA MET A 288 21.47 -15.02 -11.16
C MET A 288 20.13 -14.27 -11.06
N PHE A 289 19.40 -14.42 -9.96
CA PHE A 289 18.08 -13.80 -9.76
C PHE A 289 18.12 -12.52 -8.90
N ARG A 290 19.31 -11.93 -8.71
CA ARG A 290 19.50 -10.74 -7.87
C ARG A 290 19.57 -9.48 -8.73
N ASN A 291 18.44 -8.78 -8.88
CA ASN A 291 18.41 -7.45 -9.51
C ASN A 291 19.06 -6.36 -8.62
N GLU A 292 19.17 -5.13 -9.12
CA GLU A 292 19.78 -3.99 -8.42
C GLU A 292 19.07 -3.65 -7.11
N TYR A 293 17.77 -3.93 -7.03
CA TYR A 293 16.99 -3.76 -5.81
C TYR A 293 17.44 -4.76 -4.73
N ILE A 294 17.50 -6.05 -5.06
CA ILE A 294 17.98 -7.11 -4.17
C ILE A 294 19.43 -6.88 -3.75
N GLN A 295 20.32 -6.61 -4.71
CA GLN A 295 21.73 -6.36 -4.42
C GLN A 295 21.93 -5.19 -3.44
N ARG A 296 21.18 -4.10 -3.62
CA ARG A 296 21.30 -2.89 -2.79
C ARG A 296 20.68 -3.05 -1.40
N HIS A 297 19.48 -3.60 -1.32
CA HIS A 297 18.70 -3.65 -0.09
C HIS A 297 19.00 -4.88 0.75
N LEU A 298 19.28 -6.03 0.12
CA LEU A 298 19.54 -7.28 0.84
C LEU A 298 21.03 -7.58 1.02
N PHE A 299 21.85 -7.30 0.01
CA PHE A 299 23.29 -7.58 0.02
C PHE A 299 24.17 -6.34 0.25
N GLY A 300 23.58 -5.15 0.36
CA GLY A 300 24.30 -3.92 0.67
C GLY A 300 25.21 -3.38 -0.43
N MET A 301 25.13 -3.92 -1.65
CA MET A 301 26.01 -3.51 -2.75
C MET A 301 25.79 -2.02 -3.11
N PRO A 302 26.85 -1.30 -3.52
CA PRO A 302 26.77 0.11 -3.90
C PRO A 302 26.25 0.26 -5.35
N VAL A 303 25.01 -0.16 -5.58
CA VAL A 303 24.35 -0.04 -6.89
C VAL A 303 23.53 1.26 -6.94
N SER A 304 23.66 2.04 -8.01
CA SER A 304 22.87 3.26 -8.21
C SER A 304 21.38 2.96 -8.30
N GLY A 305 20.53 3.81 -7.73
CA GLY A 305 19.07 3.63 -7.82
C GLY A 305 18.56 3.78 -9.25
N ARG A 306 17.77 2.79 -9.72
CA ARG A 306 17.09 2.74 -11.03
C ARG A 306 18.00 2.92 -12.26
N THR A 307 18.66 1.85 -12.66
CA THR A 307 18.96 1.59 -14.08
C THR A 307 17.65 1.17 -14.75
N PHE A 308 16.90 2.12 -15.34
CA PHE A 308 15.91 1.70 -16.33
C PHE A 308 16.69 1.06 -17.46
N LYS A 309 16.49 -0.25 -17.71
CA LYS A 309 16.89 -0.84 -18.98
C LYS A 309 16.30 0.06 -20.07
N SER A 310 17.15 0.64 -20.91
CA SER A 310 16.69 1.38 -22.08
C SER A 310 15.71 0.49 -22.81
N ARG A 311 14.45 0.93 -22.95
CA ARG A 311 13.54 0.23 -23.85
C ARG A 311 14.18 0.30 -25.25
N PRO A 312 14.34 -0.83 -25.97
CA PRO A 312 14.73 -0.74 -27.37
C PRO A 312 13.75 0.18 -28.09
N ALA A 313 14.31 1.05 -28.93
CA ALA A 313 13.57 2.06 -29.69
C ALA A 313 12.55 1.44 -30.65
#